data_AF-A0A955DN70-F1
#
_entry.id   AF-A0A955DN70-F1
#
_cell.length_a   1.000
_cell.length_b   1.000
_cell.length_c   1.000
_cell.angle_alpha   90.00
_cell.angle_beta   90.00
_cell.angle_gamma   90.00
#
_symmetry.space_group_name_H-M   'P 1'
#
loop_
_entity.id
_entity.type
_entity.pdbx_description
1 polymer ?
#
loop_
_entity_poly.entity_id
_entity_poly.type
_entity_poly.pdbx_seq_one_letter_code
_entity_poly.pdbx_strand_id
1 'polypeptide(L)'
;RRLGRHVELEIGAEQQSGDIAGAAELIAFLKAVTQFCRAERYPHPLFCVVQTGTLVREMRNVGLTEGRRNEEFDQKYAVDTMARNVRMLSDVAYINDVFVKEHNGDYLSDGSLATRTEWNIGGVNIAPEFGVFETRTILSLCQEFNCTHVRDELLRIFHDSGKWEKWLRHNSAATDVDKAMIAGHYCFADPEVIALRDELDHTMRASTHGVDHVVREGLIALLRRMTWCLGYQKLSCRPAAVATITTTSSAARTVTGAA
;
A
#
# COMPACT_ATOMS: atom_id res chain seq x y z
N ARG A 1 4.15 -21.11 11.19
CA ARG A 1 3.69 -21.94 12.33
C ARG A 1 4.71 -22.10 13.46
N ARG A 2 6.01 -22.30 13.20
CA ARG A 2 7.06 -22.43 14.25
C ARG A 2 7.14 -21.26 15.26
N LEU A 3 6.65 -20.07 14.91
CA LEU A 3 6.65 -18.88 15.78
C LEU A 3 5.29 -18.62 16.47
N GLY A 4 4.31 -19.52 16.39
CA GLY A 4 2.99 -19.33 17.03
C GLY A 4 2.12 -18.20 16.45
N ARG A 5 2.53 -17.56 15.37
CA ARG A 5 1.79 -16.45 14.74
C ARG A 5 0.62 -16.95 13.88
N HIS A 6 -0.50 -16.24 13.95
CA HIS A 6 -1.60 -16.35 12.98
C HIS A 6 -1.08 -15.94 11.60
N VAL A 7 -1.47 -16.67 10.56
CA VAL A 7 -1.06 -16.41 9.17
C VAL A 7 -2.32 -16.42 8.32
N GLU A 8 -2.55 -15.32 7.62
CA GLU A 8 -3.59 -15.19 6.59
C GLU A 8 -2.92 -15.29 5.22
N LEU A 9 -3.65 -15.80 4.23
CA LEU A 9 -3.11 -15.98 2.88
C LEU A 9 -3.79 -15.04 1.89
N GLU A 10 -2.98 -14.54 0.98
CA GLU A 10 -3.39 -13.88 -0.25
C GLU A 10 -2.98 -14.78 -1.41
N ILE A 11 -3.88 -14.93 -2.38
CA ILE A 11 -3.63 -15.69 -3.61
C ILE A 11 -3.81 -14.77 -4.81
N GLY A 12 -2.90 -14.86 -5.78
CA GLY A 12 -3.01 -14.10 -7.02
C GLY A 12 -3.79 -14.90 -8.07
N ALA A 13 -4.82 -14.28 -8.65
CA ALA A 13 -5.40 -14.73 -9.92
C ALA A 13 -4.72 -14.08 -11.14
N GLU A 14 -3.74 -13.20 -10.89
CA GLU A 14 -2.97 -12.46 -11.90
C GLU A 14 -1.69 -13.22 -12.30
N GLN A 15 -1.77 -13.89 -13.46
CA GLN A 15 -0.70 -14.41 -14.32
C GLN A 15 0.05 -15.73 -13.99
N GLN A 16 -0.36 -16.76 -14.75
CA GLN A 16 0.51 -17.53 -15.66
C GLN A 16 -0.13 -17.81 -17.05
N SER A 17 -1.42 -17.49 -17.28
CA SER A 17 -2.15 -17.79 -18.52
C SER A 17 -3.08 -16.67 -19.04
N GLY A 18 -3.03 -15.48 -18.44
CA GLY A 18 -4.00 -14.40 -18.64
C GLY A 18 -4.64 -13.98 -17.31
N ASP A 19 -5.26 -12.80 -17.28
CA ASP A 19 -6.03 -12.33 -16.12
C ASP A 19 -7.34 -13.12 -16.04
N ILE A 20 -7.74 -13.58 -14.84
CA ILE A 20 -9.06 -14.16 -14.63
C ILE A 20 -10.10 -13.07 -14.91
N ALA A 21 -10.71 -13.14 -16.09
CA ALA A 21 -11.64 -12.14 -16.58
C ALA A 21 -13.10 -12.51 -16.29
N GLY A 22 -13.39 -13.75 -15.86
CA GLY A 22 -14.74 -14.26 -15.72
C GLY A 22 -15.02 -15.05 -14.44
N ALA A 23 -16.29 -15.04 -14.02
CA ALA A 23 -16.76 -15.72 -12.82
C ALA A 23 -16.47 -17.24 -12.82
N ALA A 24 -16.64 -17.91 -13.95
CA ALA A 24 -16.45 -19.36 -14.04
C ALA A 24 -14.99 -19.78 -13.78
N GLU A 25 -14.04 -19.02 -14.32
CA GLU A 25 -12.61 -19.20 -14.09
C GLU A 25 -12.25 -18.96 -12.63
N LEU A 26 -12.77 -17.88 -12.03
CA LEU A 26 -12.54 -17.60 -10.60
C LEU A 26 -13.10 -18.70 -9.71
N ILE A 27 -14.30 -19.22 -10.01
CA ILE A 27 -14.90 -20.34 -9.27
C ILE A 27 -14.00 -21.59 -9.34
N ALA A 28 -13.52 -21.93 -10.54
CA ALA A 28 -12.65 -23.10 -10.72
C ALA A 28 -11.32 -22.92 -9.96
N PHE A 29 -10.74 -21.72 -10.04
CA PHE A 29 -9.51 -21.37 -9.33
C PHE A 29 -9.67 -21.46 -7.81
N LEU A 30 -10.69 -20.81 -7.24
CA LEU A 30 -10.93 -20.82 -5.80
C LEU A 30 -11.22 -22.24 -5.28
N LYS A 31 -11.96 -23.06 -6.04
CA LYS A 31 -12.18 -24.47 -5.69
C LYS A 31 -10.87 -25.25 -5.62
N ALA A 32 -9.99 -25.09 -6.62
CA ALA A 32 -8.70 -25.76 -6.65
C ALA A 32 -7.80 -25.32 -5.49
N VAL A 33 -7.74 -24.02 -5.21
CA VAL A 33 -6.98 -23.47 -4.08
C VAL A 33 -7.53 -23.96 -2.75
N THR A 34 -8.85 -23.93 -2.55
CA THR A 34 -9.47 -24.42 -1.31
C THR A 34 -9.21 -25.91 -1.09
N GLN A 35 -9.25 -26.73 -2.15
CA GLN A 35 -8.89 -28.14 -2.07
C GLN A 35 -7.41 -28.32 -1.69
N PHE A 36 -6.51 -27.56 -2.32
CA PHE A 36 -5.07 -27.58 -2.02
C PHE A 36 -4.79 -27.17 -0.58
N CYS A 37 -5.35 -26.04 -0.12
CA CYS A 37 -5.17 -25.57 1.25
C CYS A 37 -5.65 -26.60 2.28
N ARG A 38 -6.77 -27.29 2.01
CA ARG A 38 -7.25 -28.38 2.87
C ARG A 38 -6.30 -29.57 2.90
N ALA A 39 -5.83 -30.03 1.73
CA ALA A 39 -4.92 -31.17 1.62
C ALA A 39 -3.58 -30.91 2.32
N GLU A 40 -3.00 -29.73 2.10
CA GLU A 40 -1.71 -29.32 2.65
C GLU A 40 -1.81 -28.68 4.04
N ARG A 41 -3.03 -28.64 4.60
CA ARG A 41 -3.34 -28.05 5.91
C ARG A 41 -2.90 -26.59 6.04
N TYR A 42 -3.01 -25.79 4.98
CA TYR A 42 -2.89 -24.33 5.03
C TYR A 42 -4.20 -23.69 5.51
N PRO A 43 -4.15 -22.48 6.11
CA PRO A 43 -5.37 -21.71 6.37
C PRO A 43 -6.08 -21.38 5.05
N HIS A 44 -7.40 -21.15 5.13
CA HIS A 44 -8.15 -20.67 3.99
C HIS A 44 -7.66 -19.28 3.58
N PRO A 45 -7.57 -18.97 2.27
CA PRO A 45 -7.23 -17.62 1.82
C PRO A 45 -8.19 -16.57 2.37
N LEU A 46 -7.63 -15.43 2.78
CA LEU A 46 -8.41 -14.25 3.14
C LEU A 46 -8.66 -13.36 1.92
N PHE A 47 -7.66 -13.23 1.04
CA PHE A 47 -7.73 -12.38 -0.14
C PHE A 47 -7.43 -13.14 -1.43
N CYS A 48 -8.15 -12.77 -2.50
CA CYS A 48 -7.83 -13.11 -3.88
C CYS A 48 -7.55 -11.81 -4.66
N VAL A 49 -6.38 -11.70 -5.26
CA VAL A 49 -6.02 -10.53 -6.05
C VAL A 49 -6.60 -10.68 -7.45
N VAL A 50 -7.34 -9.66 -7.90
CA VAL A 50 -7.90 -9.59 -9.25
C VAL A 50 -7.55 -8.24 -9.89
N GLN A 51 -7.53 -8.21 -11.22
CA GLN A 51 -7.32 -6.97 -11.96
C GLN A 51 -8.58 -6.08 -11.89
N THR A 52 -8.44 -4.86 -11.35
CA THR A 52 -9.53 -3.89 -11.20
C THR A 52 -9.40 -2.70 -12.17
N GLY A 53 -8.45 -2.78 -13.10
CA GLY A 53 -8.20 -1.75 -14.10
C GLY A 53 -7.30 -0.62 -13.59
N THR A 54 -6.56 -0.84 -12.50
CA THR A 54 -5.52 0.06 -12.02
C THR A 54 -4.19 -0.22 -12.70
N LEU A 55 -3.39 0.82 -12.93
CA LEU A 55 -2.04 0.65 -13.43
C LEU A 55 -1.19 1.85 -13.04
N VAL A 56 -0.16 1.65 -12.24
CA VAL A 56 0.75 2.74 -11.86
C VAL A 56 1.91 2.80 -12.84
N ARG A 57 2.13 3.99 -13.40
CA ARG A 57 3.34 4.33 -14.17
C ARG A 57 3.77 5.74 -13.80
N GLU A 58 5.08 5.93 -13.68
CA GLU A 58 5.67 7.18 -13.18
C GLU A 58 5.06 7.51 -11.81
N MET A 59 4.49 8.70 -11.63
CA MET A 59 3.81 9.12 -10.38
C MET A 59 2.30 9.30 -10.59
N ARG A 60 1.68 8.41 -11.37
CA ARG A 60 0.24 8.46 -11.68
C ARG A 60 -0.35 7.07 -11.90
N ASN A 61 -1.64 6.99 -11.66
CA ASN A 61 -2.43 5.87 -12.16
C ASN A 61 -2.83 6.16 -13.60
N VAL A 62 -2.37 5.32 -14.52
CA VAL A 62 -2.73 5.35 -15.95
C VAL A 62 -3.75 4.26 -16.30
N GLY A 63 -4.31 3.60 -15.29
CA GLY A 63 -5.36 2.61 -15.42
C GLY A 63 -6.67 3.19 -15.94
N LEU A 64 -7.59 2.28 -16.28
CA LEU A 64 -8.91 2.60 -16.84
C LEU A 64 -9.73 3.54 -15.95
N THR A 65 -9.55 3.43 -14.63
CA THR A 65 -10.30 4.21 -13.63
C THR A 65 -9.81 5.65 -13.46
N GLU A 66 -8.65 6.03 -14.01
CA GLU A 66 -8.06 7.37 -13.82
C GLU A 66 -7.67 8.07 -15.13
N GLY A 67 -7.36 7.32 -16.19
CA GLY A 67 -6.80 7.90 -17.41
C GLY A 67 -7.78 8.82 -18.14
N ARG A 68 -7.56 10.15 -18.12
CA ARG A 68 -8.09 11.02 -19.19
C ARG A 68 -7.20 10.87 -20.42
N ARG A 69 -7.70 10.25 -21.49
CA ARG A 69 -7.08 10.38 -22.81
C ARG A 69 -8.15 10.60 -23.87
N ASN A 70 -7.81 11.54 -24.72
CA ASN A 70 -8.57 12.09 -25.83
C ASN A 70 -9.44 11.05 -26.55
N GLU A 71 -10.70 11.45 -26.79
CA GLU A 71 -11.73 10.90 -27.70
C GLU A 71 -13.00 10.46 -26.97
N GLU A 72 -14.10 11.12 -27.33
CA GLU A 72 -15.41 11.20 -26.65
C GLU A 72 -16.26 9.91 -26.73
N PHE A 73 -15.66 8.73 -26.95
CA PHE A 73 -16.37 7.45 -26.95
C PHE A 73 -15.60 6.35 -26.20
N ASP A 74 -16.35 5.55 -25.45
CA ASP A 74 -16.01 4.25 -24.84
C ASP A 74 -15.26 4.20 -23.49
N GLN A 75 -14.79 5.32 -22.89
CA GLN A 75 -14.22 5.23 -21.53
C GLN A 75 -15.28 4.92 -20.47
N LYS A 76 -16.42 5.62 -20.50
CA LYS A 76 -17.50 5.40 -19.52
C LYS A 76 -18.04 3.97 -19.63
N TYR A 77 -18.28 3.49 -20.85
CA TYR A 77 -18.75 2.13 -21.07
C TYR A 77 -17.72 1.07 -20.64
N ALA A 78 -16.42 1.31 -20.90
CA ALA A 78 -15.37 0.43 -20.41
C ALA A 78 -15.28 0.42 -18.88
N VAL A 79 -15.38 1.57 -18.21
CA VAL A 79 -15.41 1.67 -16.74
C VAL A 79 -16.66 0.99 -16.18
N ASP A 80 -17.83 1.20 -16.76
CA ASP A 80 -19.08 0.56 -16.33
C ASP A 80 -19.02 -0.97 -16.52
N THR A 81 -18.39 -1.43 -17.60
CA THR A 81 -18.17 -2.85 -17.85
C THR A 81 -17.16 -3.45 -16.88
N MET A 82 -16.06 -2.75 -16.59
CA MET A 82 -15.10 -3.14 -15.56
C MET A 82 -15.75 -3.19 -14.18
N ALA A 83 -16.51 -2.17 -13.80
CA ALA A 83 -17.22 -2.12 -12.53
C ALA A 83 -18.18 -3.31 -12.35
N ARG A 84 -18.94 -3.65 -13.40
CA ARG A 84 -19.80 -4.85 -13.39
C ARG A 84 -19.00 -6.13 -13.24
N ASN A 85 -17.87 -6.25 -13.95
CA ASN A 85 -17.01 -7.43 -13.87
C ASN A 85 -16.40 -7.58 -12.46
N VAL A 86 -15.80 -6.52 -11.92
CA VAL A 86 -15.19 -6.54 -10.59
C VAL A 86 -16.23 -6.87 -9.53
N ARG A 87 -17.43 -6.27 -9.57
CA ARG A 87 -18.52 -6.62 -8.64
C ARG A 87 -18.90 -8.10 -8.72
N MET A 88 -19.05 -8.64 -9.93
CA MET A 88 -19.34 -10.06 -10.13
C MET A 88 -18.22 -10.95 -9.55
N LEU A 89 -16.94 -10.59 -9.77
CA LEU A 89 -15.80 -11.32 -9.20
C LEU A 89 -15.77 -11.22 -7.66
N SER A 90 -16.07 -10.05 -7.10
CA SER A 90 -16.20 -9.83 -5.66
C SER A 90 -17.30 -10.70 -5.06
N ASP A 91 -18.47 -10.76 -5.69
CA ASP A 91 -19.59 -11.61 -5.23
C ASP A 91 -19.23 -13.09 -5.27
N VAL A 92 -18.55 -13.54 -6.33
CA VAL A 92 -18.04 -14.92 -6.44
C VAL A 92 -17.02 -15.22 -5.34
N ALA A 93 -16.04 -14.33 -5.12
CA ALA A 93 -15.05 -14.50 -4.07
C ALA A 93 -15.71 -14.57 -2.69
N TYR A 94 -16.67 -13.67 -2.43
CA TYR A 94 -17.37 -13.59 -1.16
C TYR A 94 -18.16 -14.86 -0.84
N ILE A 95 -18.86 -15.45 -1.81
CA ILE A 95 -19.57 -16.74 -1.63
C ILE A 95 -18.61 -17.90 -1.32
N ASN A 96 -17.32 -17.75 -1.67
CA ASN A 96 -16.26 -18.70 -1.34
C ASN A 96 -15.47 -18.30 -0.08
N ASP A 97 -15.98 -17.38 0.75
CA ASP A 97 -15.32 -16.89 1.97
C ASP A 97 -13.94 -16.23 1.71
N VAL A 98 -13.79 -15.52 0.58
CA VAL A 98 -12.59 -14.77 0.20
C VAL A 98 -12.95 -13.33 -0.16
N PHE A 99 -12.13 -12.36 0.24
CA PHE A 99 -12.27 -10.98 -0.22
C PHE A 99 -11.46 -10.71 -1.49
N VAL A 100 -11.98 -9.88 -2.38
CA VAL A 100 -11.17 -9.34 -3.49
C VAL A 100 -10.20 -8.30 -2.97
N LYS A 101 -8.97 -8.34 -3.47
CA LYS A 101 -7.94 -7.33 -3.24
C LYS A 101 -7.45 -6.76 -4.57
N GLU A 102 -7.16 -5.46 -4.60
CA GLU A 102 -6.50 -4.82 -5.74
C GLU A 102 -5.06 -4.41 -5.41
N HIS A 103 -4.21 -4.49 -6.42
CA HIS A 103 -2.90 -3.85 -6.42
C HIS A 103 -3.00 -2.47 -7.08
N ASN A 104 -1.91 -1.69 -7.01
CA ASN A 104 -1.79 -0.41 -7.72
C ASN A 104 -2.89 0.62 -7.38
N GLY A 105 -3.33 0.68 -6.12
CA GLY A 105 -4.29 1.70 -5.64
C GLY A 105 -3.69 3.10 -5.50
N ASP A 106 -2.39 3.26 -5.80
CA ASP A 106 -1.68 4.53 -5.76
C ASP A 106 -2.22 5.54 -6.78
N TYR A 107 -2.18 6.81 -6.40
CA TYR A 107 -2.51 7.99 -7.20
C TYR A 107 -3.94 7.99 -7.76
N LEU A 108 -4.84 7.22 -7.16
CA LEU A 108 -6.27 7.28 -7.46
C LEU A 108 -6.86 8.60 -6.96
N SER A 109 -7.78 9.18 -7.73
CA SER A 109 -8.61 10.31 -7.30
C SER A 109 -9.55 9.91 -6.16
N ASP A 110 -10.06 10.91 -5.43
CA ASP A 110 -10.99 10.67 -4.31
C ASP A 110 -12.24 9.90 -4.77
N GLY A 111 -12.75 10.24 -5.96
CA GLY A 111 -13.90 9.57 -6.56
C GLY A 111 -13.61 8.10 -6.87
N SER A 112 -12.47 7.81 -7.52
CA SER A 112 -12.08 6.43 -7.81
C SER A 112 -11.78 5.62 -6.57
N LEU A 113 -11.17 6.20 -5.53
CA LEU A 113 -11.00 5.51 -4.25
C LEU A 113 -12.37 5.15 -3.64
N ALA A 114 -13.33 6.08 -3.69
CA ALA A 114 -14.67 5.83 -3.16
C ALA A 114 -15.41 4.70 -3.89
N THR A 115 -15.21 4.52 -5.20
CA THR A 115 -15.86 3.42 -5.94
C THR A 115 -15.38 2.03 -5.52
N ARG A 116 -14.21 1.87 -4.88
CA ARG A 116 -13.72 0.55 -4.44
C ARG A 116 -14.68 -0.11 -3.45
N THR A 117 -15.20 0.69 -2.52
CA THR A 117 -16.21 0.25 -1.56
C THR A 117 -17.52 -0.14 -2.27
N GLU A 118 -17.91 0.59 -3.32
CA GLU A 118 -19.07 0.26 -4.16
C GLU A 118 -18.88 -1.00 -5.03
N TRP A 119 -17.63 -1.43 -5.24
CA TRP A 119 -17.26 -2.61 -6.02
C TRP A 119 -17.00 -3.84 -5.14
N ASN A 120 -17.26 -3.73 -3.83
CA ASN A 120 -16.99 -4.77 -2.83
C ASN A 120 -15.52 -5.23 -2.81
N ILE A 121 -14.58 -4.33 -3.13
CA ILE A 121 -13.15 -4.60 -2.99
C ILE A 121 -12.79 -4.53 -1.50
N GLY A 122 -12.32 -5.65 -0.94
CA GLY A 122 -12.00 -5.79 0.47
C GLY A 122 -10.60 -5.31 0.87
N GLY A 123 -9.72 -5.04 -0.10
CA GLY A 123 -8.38 -4.54 0.16
C GLY A 123 -7.77 -3.79 -1.02
N VAL A 124 -7.00 -2.74 -0.72
CA VAL A 124 -6.32 -1.90 -1.72
C VAL A 124 -4.87 -1.73 -1.28
N ASN A 125 -3.92 -2.15 -2.12
CA ASN A 125 -2.51 -1.86 -1.87
C ASN A 125 -2.14 -0.46 -2.37
N ILE A 126 -1.58 0.35 -1.47
CA ILE A 126 -1.00 1.66 -1.76
C ILE A 126 0.38 1.68 -1.10
N ALA A 127 1.43 1.99 -1.86
CA ALA A 127 2.80 1.97 -1.35
C ALA A 127 3.70 3.01 -2.03
N PRO A 128 3.95 2.97 -3.36
CA PRO A 128 4.82 3.95 -4.00
C PRO A 128 4.32 5.40 -3.85
N GLU A 129 3.02 5.65 -3.70
CA GLU A 129 2.51 7.00 -3.41
C GLU A 129 3.08 7.57 -2.10
N PHE A 130 3.14 6.77 -1.03
CA PHE A 130 3.72 7.19 0.25
C PHE A 130 5.22 7.44 0.15
N GLY A 131 5.96 6.55 -0.53
CA GLY A 131 7.40 6.72 -0.72
C GLY A 131 7.76 7.95 -1.57
N VAL A 132 6.99 8.20 -2.63
CA VAL A 132 7.14 9.40 -3.46
C VAL A 132 6.77 10.67 -2.69
N PHE A 133 5.73 10.62 -1.85
CA PHE A 133 5.37 11.72 -0.97
C PHE A 133 6.54 12.08 -0.05
N GLU A 134 7.11 11.11 0.65
CA GLU A 134 8.26 11.32 1.54
C GLU A 134 9.47 11.89 0.80
N THR A 135 9.79 11.33 -0.37
CA THR A 135 10.88 11.82 -1.23
C THR A 135 10.67 13.29 -1.60
N ARG A 136 9.44 13.64 -2.04
CA ARG A 136 9.08 15.01 -2.41
C ARG A 136 9.20 15.96 -1.23
N THR A 137 8.68 15.56 -0.07
CA THR A 137 8.73 16.37 1.14
C THR A 137 10.17 16.68 1.54
N ILE A 138 11.06 15.68 1.57
CA ILE A 138 12.47 15.88 1.91
C ILE A 138 13.14 16.85 0.94
N LEU A 139 12.93 16.68 -0.37
CA LEU A 139 13.52 17.56 -1.38
C LEU A 139 12.99 18.99 -1.29
N SER A 140 11.70 19.17 -1.01
CA SER A 140 11.10 20.50 -0.79
C SER A 140 11.63 21.16 0.48
N LEU A 141 11.81 20.42 1.56
CA LEU A 141 12.42 20.92 2.79
C LEU A 141 13.87 21.37 2.56
N CYS A 142 14.65 20.63 1.76
CA CYS A 142 15.99 21.09 1.38
C CYS A 142 15.96 22.45 0.67
N GLN A 143 14.96 22.71 -0.19
CA GLN A 143 14.80 24.01 -0.85
C GLN A 143 14.39 25.10 0.15
N GLU A 144 13.41 24.83 1.00
CA GLU A 144 12.89 25.78 2.00
C GLU A 144 13.98 26.24 2.99
N PHE A 145 14.85 25.32 3.41
CA PHE A 145 15.94 25.59 4.34
C PHE A 145 17.26 25.96 3.66
N ASN A 146 17.26 26.18 2.34
CA ASN A 146 18.45 26.50 1.53
C ASN A 146 19.59 25.46 1.63
N CYS A 147 19.28 24.20 1.92
CA CYS A 147 20.21 23.08 1.89
C CYS A 147 20.36 22.53 0.45
N THR A 148 20.79 23.38 -0.48
CA THR A 148 20.86 23.01 -1.92
C THR A 148 21.85 21.88 -2.18
N HIS A 149 22.99 21.86 -1.49
CA HIS A 149 23.95 20.76 -1.56
C HIS A 149 23.32 19.41 -1.18
N VAL A 150 22.60 19.36 -0.06
CA VAL A 150 21.89 18.15 0.40
C VAL A 150 20.90 17.69 -0.66
N ARG A 151 20.12 18.62 -1.21
CA ARG A 151 19.15 18.32 -2.28
C ARG A 151 19.81 17.70 -3.50
N ASP A 152 20.89 18.30 -3.99
CA ASP A 152 21.54 17.88 -5.23
C ASP A 152 22.16 16.49 -5.08
N GLU A 153 22.75 16.21 -3.91
CA GLU A 153 23.32 14.90 -3.60
C GLU A 153 22.24 13.82 -3.46
N LEU A 154 21.12 14.12 -2.78
CA LEU A 154 19.98 13.21 -2.73
C LEU A 154 19.43 12.91 -4.13
N LEU A 155 19.26 13.93 -4.98
CA LEU A 155 18.80 13.75 -6.35
C LEU A 155 19.74 12.83 -7.15
N ARG A 156 21.06 13.04 -7.01
CA ARG A 156 22.09 12.21 -7.64
C ARG A 156 21.96 10.75 -7.20
N ILE A 157 21.98 10.49 -5.89
CA ILE A 157 21.89 9.12 -5.34
C ILE A 157 20.60 8.43 -5.79
N PHE A 158 19.46 9.13 -5.71
CA PHE A 158 18.17 8.56 -6.08
C PHE A 158 18.08 8.24 -7.58
N HIS A 159 18.58 9.13 -8.43
CA HIS A 159 18.66 8.90 -9.87
C HIS A 159 19.57 7.70 -10.19
N ASP A 160 20.78 7.69 -9.65
CA ASP A 160 21.81 6.69 -9.95
C ASP A 160 21.43 5.28 -9.47
N SER A 161 20.46 5.17 -8.55
CA SER A 161 19.93 3.87 -8.08
C SER A 161 19.26 3.01 -9.16
N GLY A 162 18.81 3.63 -10.27
CA GLY A 162 18.06 2.96 -11.35
C GLY A 162 16.69 2.39 -10.95
N LYS A 163 16.24 2.58 -9.70
CA LYS A 163 14.99 1.96 -9.18
C LYS A 163 13.71 2.53 -9.81
N TRP A 164 13.83 3.57 -10.64
CA TRP A 164 12.75 4.19 -11.42
C TRP A 164 12.45 3.48 -12.75
N GLU A 165 13.36 2.68 -13.29
CA GLU A 165 13.27 2.15 -14.67
C GLU A 165 11.96 1.40 -14.95
N LYS A 166 11.59 0.45 -14.08
CA LYS A 166 10.37 -0.37 -14.25
C LYS A 166 9.07 0.43 -14.20
N TRP A 167 9.11 1.63 -13.63
CA TRP A 167 7.96 2.48 -13.44
C TRP A 167 7.71 3.41 -14.63
N LEU A 168 8.72 3.64 -15.47
CA LEU A 168 8.58 4.52 -16.62
C LEU A 168 7.67 3.93 -17.69
N ARG A 169 7.02 4.82 -18.43
CA ARG A 169 6.30 4.45 -19.64
C ARG A 169 7.28 4.30 -20.80
N HIS A 170 6.87 3.55 -21.82
CA HIS A 170 7.59 3.58 -23.10
C HIS A 170 7.60 5.01 -23.66
N ASN A 171 8.75 5.47 -24.14
CA ASN A 171 8.99 6.85 -24.58
C ASN A 171 8.61 7.91 -23.51
N SER A 172 8.89 7.62 -22.24
CA SER A 172 8.68 8.57 -21.16
C SER A 172 9.48 9.86 -21.39
N ALA A 173 8.84 10.99 -21.08
CA ALA A 173 9.48 12.31 -21.05
C ALA A 173 9.99 12.67 -19.65
N ALA A 174 10.06 11.70 -18.72
CA ALA A 174 10.53 11.91 -17.36
C ALA A 174 11.96 12.45 -17.33
N THR A 175 12.12 13.58 -16.64
CA THR A 175 13.42 14.18 -16.36
C THR A 175 14.20 13.36 -15.34
N ASP A 176 15.49 13.66 -15.17
CA ASP A 176 16.30 13.00 -14.13
C ASP A 176 15.79 13.30 -12.71
N VAL A 177 15.17 14.47 -12.52
CA VAL A 177 14.47 14.81 -11.27
C VAL A 177 13.23 13.95 -11.08
N ASP A 178 12.44 13.70 -12.12
CA ASP A 178 11.26 12.82 -12.04
C ASP A 178 11.66 11.38 -11.69
N LYS A 179 12.75 10.90 -12.30
CA LYS A 179 13.33 9.59 -12.02
C LYS A 179 13.82 9.47 -10.58
N ALA A 180 14.57 10.47 -10.10
CA ALA A 180 14.98 10.56 -8.69
C ALA A 180 13.76 10.56 -7.74
N MET A 181 12.71 11.31 -8.08
CA MET A 181 11.49 11.39 -7.29
C MET A 181 10.79 10.03 -7.14
N ILE A 182 10.72 9.24 -8.22
CA ILE A 182 10.16 7.88 -8.21
C ILE A 182 11.02 6.93 -7.37
N ALA A 183 12.34 7.09 -7.41
CA ALA A 183 13.28 6.15 -6.83
C ALA A 183 13.69 6.43 -5.37
N GLY A 184 13.47 7.65 -4.85
CA GLY A 184 14.06 8.07 -3.58
C GLY A 184 13.79 7.15 -2.40
N HIS A 185 12.55 6.68 -2.26
CA HIS A 185 12.14 5.79 -1.16
C HIS A 185 12.83 4.41 -1.14
N TYR A 186 13.47 3.99 -2.23
CA TYR A 186 14.29 2.77 -2.23
C TYR A 186 15.67 2.98 -1.60
N CYS A 187 16.09 4.24 -1.41
CA CYS A 187 17.43 4.61 -1.00
C CYS A 187 17.51 5.13 0.45
N PHE A 188 16.40 5.25 1.19
CA PHE A 188 16.39 5.84 2.54
C PHE A 188 17.17 5.06 3.60
N ALA A 189 17.50 3.79 3.32
CA ALA A 189 18.37 2.97 4.18
C ALA A 189 19.86 3.11 3.84
N ASP A 190 20.20 3.84 2.77
CA ASP A 190 21.59 4.11 2.41
C ASP A 190 22.24 5.01 3.48
N PRO A 191 23.42 4.64 4.03
CA PRO A 191 24.11 5.44 5.04
C PRO A 191 24.37 6.89 4.62
N GLU A 192 24.64 7.14 3.34
CA GLU A 192 24.88 8.49 2.81
C GLU A 192 23.58 9.31 2.82
N VAL A 193 22.46 8.68 2.42
CA VAL A 193 21.13 9.31 2.48
C VAL A 193 20.70 9.58 3.92
N ILE A 194 21.02 8.69 4.85
CA ILE A 194 20.76 8.90 6.29
C ILE A 194 21.54 10.12 6.78
N ALA A 195 22.84 10.20 6.49
CA ALA A 195 23.68 11.33 6.91
C ALA A 195 23.20 12.67 6.33
N LEU A 196 22.83 12.69 5.04
CA LEU A 196 22.25 13.87 4.38
C LEU A 196 20.92 14.29 5.00
N ARG A 197 20.06 13.32 5.38
CA ARG A 197 18.79 13.60 6.07
C ARG A 197 19.02 14.15 7.48
N ASP A 198 20.03 13.64 8.20
CA ASP A 198 20.39 14.13 9.53
C ASP A 198 20.94 15.58 9.48
N GLU A 199 21.69 15.93 8.43
CA GLU A 199 22.16 17.31 8.20
C GLU A 199 20.98 18.28 7.98
N LEU A 200 20.02 17.89 7.15
CA LEU A 200 18.78 18.65 6.95
C LEU A 200 18.00 18.77 8.26
N ASP A 201 17.82 17.67 8.99
CA ASP A 201 17.09 17.62 10.25
C ASP A 201 17.73 18.54 11.32
N HIS A 202 19.06 18.54 11.42
CA HIS A 202 19.78 19.45 12.30
C HIS A 202 19.53 20.91 11.95
N THR A 203 19.56 21.25 10.66
CA THR A 203 19.29 22.61 10.18
C THR A 203 17.85 23.05 10.49
N MET A 204 16.88 22.17 10.28
CA MET A 204 15.46 22.46 10.55
C MET A 204 15.15 22.67 12.03
N ARG A 205 15.76 21.86 12.92
CA ARG A 205 15.51 21.93 14.37
C ARG A 205 15.95 23.23 15.03
N ALA A 206 16.75 24.05 14.34
CA ALA A 206 17.06 25.41 14.80
C ALA A 206 15.83 26.33 14.79
N SER A 207 14.83 26.05 13.96
CA SER A 207 13.73 26.97 13.65
C SER A 207 12.34 26.35 13.70
N THR A 208 12.21 25.02 13.60
CA THR A 208 10.91 24.31 13.55
C THR A 208 11.06 22.82 13.93
N HIS A 209 10.02 22.03 13.70
CA HIS A 209 10.05 20.58 13.85
C HIS A 209 11.00 19.93 12.84
N GLY A 210 11.63 18.80 13.22
CA GLY A 210 12.52 18.04 12.35
C GLY A 210 11.82 17.36 11.17
N VAL A 211 12.62 16.82 10.24
CA VAL A 211 12.19 16.18 8.98
C VAL A 211 11.15 15.09 9.24
N ASP A 212 11.45 14.18 10.15
CA ASP A 212 10.58 13.02 10.45
C ASP A 212 9.19 13.43 10.96
N HIS A 213 9.09 14.57 11.66
CA HIS A 213 7.80 15.09 12.11
C HIS A 213 6.97 15.58 10.93
N VAL A 214 7.57 16.38 10.04
CA VAL A 214 6.88 16.93 8.86
C VAL A 214 6.42 15.82 7.92
N VAL A 215 7.30 14.84 7.65
CA VAL A 215 6.96 13.66 6.82
C VAL A 215 5.80 12.88 7.45
N ARG A 216 5.88 12.61 8.76
CA ARG A 216 4.83 11.86 9.47
C ARG A 216 3.46 12.53 9.39
N GLU A 217 3.38 13.84 9.67
CA GLU A 217 2.10 14.55 9.61
C GLU A 217 1.51 14.54 8.19
N GLY A 218 2.37 14.67 7.17
CA GLY A 218 1.98 14.55 5.78
C GLY A 218 1.43 13.16 5.42
N LEU A 219 2.12 12.09 5.83
CA LEU A 219 1.66 10.71 5.62
C LEU A 219 0.35 10.42 6.37
N ILE A 220 0.18 10.93 7.58
CA ILE A 220 -1.07 10.82 8.34
C ILE A 220 -2.21 11.53 7.60
N ALA A 221 -1.97 12.71 7.04
CA ALA A 221 -2.98 13.43 6.25
C ALA A 221 -3.38 12.64 5.00
N LEU A 222 -2.41 12.04 4.30
CA LEU A 222 -2.67 11.21 3.12
C LEU A 222 -3.46 9.93 3.48
N LEU A 223 -3.10 9.26 4.58
CA LEU A 223 -3.84 8.12 5.10
C LEU A 223 -5.27 8.49 5.51
N ARG A 224 -5.46 9.66 6.14
CA ARG A 224 -6.80 10.18 6.50
C ARG A 224 -7.65 10.43 5.26
N ARG A 225 -7.08 11.01 4.20
CA ARG A 225 -7.76 11.16 2.91
C ARG A 225 -8.22 9.80 2.36
N MET A 226 -7.30 8.83 2.29
CA MET A 226 -7.62 7.51 1.72
C MET A 226 -8.69 6.77 2.54
N THR A 227 -8.54 6.76 3.87
CA THR A 227 -9.54 6.13 4.76
C THR A 227 -10.88 6.85 4.73
N TRP A 228 -10.90 8.17 4.53
CA TRP A 228 -12.12 8.94 4.30
C TRP A 228 -12.83 8.49 3.03
N CYS A 229 -12.12 8.44 1.89
CA CYS A 229 -12.67 8.04 0.60
C CYS A 229 -13.19 6.59 0.61
N LEU A 230 -12.47 5.67 1.25
CA LEU A 230 -12.86 4.26 1.36
C LEU A 230 -14.01 4.01 2.36
N GLY A 231 -14.50 5.05 3.05
CA GLY A 231 -15.63 4.93 3.98
C GLY A 231 -15.28 4.35 5.35
N TYR A 232 -14.00 4.27 5.71
CA TYR A 232 -13.53 3.72 6.99
C TYR A 232 -13.78 4.62 8.20
N GLN A 233 -14.45 5.76 8.03
CA GLN A 233 -14.78 6.71 9.10
C GLN A 233 -15.63 6.09 10.23
N LYS A 234 -16.31 4.96 9.96
CA LYS A 234 -17.10 4.22 10.95
C LYS A 234 -16.28 3.23 11.78
N LEU A 235 -15.03 2.95 11.40
CA LEU A 235 -14.12 2.15 12.21
C LEU A 235 -13.54 3.06 13.29
N SER A 236 -14.23 3.15 14.43
CA SER A 236 -13.59 3.69 15.63
C SER A 236 -12.32 2.89 15.88
N CYS A 237 -11.15 3.53 15.86
CA CYS A 237 -9.93 2.96 16.40
C CYS A 237 -10.15 2.71 17.90
N ARG A 238 -10.80 1.61 18.26
CA ARG A 238 -10.63 1.04 19.60
C ARG A 238 -9.26 0.39 19.57
N PRO A 239 -8.27 0.89 20.33
CA PRO A 239 -7.05 0.11 20.52
C PRO A 239 -7.49 -1.25 21.03
N ALA A 240 -7.05 -2.32 20.35
CA ALA A 240 -7.25 -3.67 20.84
C ALA A 240 -6.73 -3.70 22.28
N ALA A 241 -7.62 -4.00 23.23
CA ALA A 241 -7.26 -4.10 24.63
C ALA A 241 -6.08 -5.06 24.74
N VAL A 242 -4.92 -4.54 25.15
CA VAL A 242 -3.79 -5.36 25.55
C VAL A 242 -4.31 -6.24 26.68
N ALA A 243 -4.44 -7.54 26.41
CA ALA A 243 -4.81 -8.51 27.43
C ALA A 243 -3.68 -8.52 28.47
N THR A 244 -3.91 -7.81 29.59
CA THR A 244 -3.04 -7.89 30.75
C THR A 244 -3.14 -9.31 31.30
N ILE A 245 -2.14 -10.14 30.99
CA ILE A 245 -1.97 -11.45 31.61
C ILE A 245 -1.55 -11.18 33.05
N THR A 246 -2.51 -11.18 33.97
CA THR A 246 -2.24 -11.26 35.41
C THR A 246 -1.77 -12.69 35.73
N THR A 247 -0.46 -12.87 35.86
CA THR A 247 0.11 -14.07 36.46
C THR A 247 -0.20 -14.06 37.95
N THR A 248 -1.13 -14.89 38.40
CA THR A 248 -1.29 -15.22 39.82
C THR A 248 -0.21 -16.20 40.24
N SER A 249 0.89 -15.70 40.82
CA SER A 249 1.82 -16.53 41.58
C SER A 249 1.23 -16.76 42.98
N SER A 250 0.70 -17.94 43.24
CA SER A 250 0.50 -18.41 44.63
C SER A 250 1.64 -19.35 45.00
N ALA A 251 2.65 -18.79 45.64
CA ALA A 251 3.65 -19.54 46.38
C ALA A 251 3.97 -18.76 47.65
N ALA A 252 3.31 -19.12 48.75
CA ALA A 252 3.76 -18.77 50.08
C ALA A 252 3.56 -19.99 50.97
N ARG A 253 4.67 -20.67 51.23
CA ARG A 253 4.85 -21.56 52.38
C ARG A 253 4.76 -20.72 53.66
N THR A 254 4.06 -21.21 54.66
CA THR A 254 4.42 -20.98 56.06
C THR A 254 4.48 -22.31 56.78
N VAL A 255 5.70 -22.61 57.26
CA VAL A 255 6.02 -23.62 58.25
C VAL A 255 6.13 -22.90 59.59
N THR A 256 5.36 -23.35 60.58
CA THR A 256 5.56 -23.29 62.05
C THR A 256 4.38 -24.09 62.63
N GLY A 257 4.46 -25.14 63.45
CA GLY A 257 5.43 -25.48 64.48
C GLY A 257 4.71 -25.46 65.84
N ALA A 258 4.72 -26.60 66.54
CA ALA A 258 4.35 -26.84 67.96
C ALA A 258 2.86 -27.01 68.33
N ALA A 259 2.42 -28.26 68.54
CA ALA A 259 2.19 -28.91 69.84
C ALA A 259 1.61 -30.31 69.61
#